data_AF-X0X5T7-F1
#
_entry.id   AF-X0X5T7-F1
#
_cell.length_a   1.000
_cell.length_b   1.000
_cell.length_c   1.000
_cell.angle_alpha   90.00
_cell.angle_beta   90.00
_cell.angle_gamma   90.00
#
_symmetry.space_group_name_H-M   'P 1'
#
loop_
_entity.id
_entity.type
_entity.pdbx_description
1 polymer ?
#
loop_
_entity_poly.entity_id
_entity_poly.type
_entity_poly.pdbx_seq_one_letter_code
_entity_poly.pdbx_strand_id
1 'polypeptide(L)'
;LSSKSIDYINFQKLGAPKDIRDELYKSGNYNRFFRKYQRNISDQTDLLKAIHGLVNTGKKVTLLCFERDPQKCHRKVVAEEIKKLDSNGLKVKHLMPV
;
A
#
# COMPACT_ATOMS: atom_id res chain seq x y z
N LEU A 1 -3.15 20.57 10.60
CA LEU A 1 -3.15 19.61 9.46
C LEU A 1 -4.39 19.78 8.59
N SER A 2 -5.60 19.90 9.17
CA SER A 2 -6.79 20.39 8.43
C SER A 2 -6.56 21.78 7.80
N SER A 3 -5.71 22.61 8.40
CA SER A 3 -5.20 23.88 7.86
C SER A 3 -4.35 23.79 6.58
N LYS A 4 -4.08 22.58 6.04
CA LYS A 4 -3.32 22.37 4.79
C LYS A 4 -4.07 21.59 3.71
N SER A 5 -5.39 21.38 3.85
CA SER A 5 -6.22 20.64 2.88
C SER A 5 -5.71 19.22 2.58
N ILE A 6 -5.25 18.50 3.62
CA ILE A 6 -4.82 17.10 3.51
C ILE A 6 -5.83 16.22 4.23
N ASP A 7 -6.45 15.31 3.49
CA ASP A 7 -7.33 14.27 4.03
C ASP A 7 -6.50 13.07 4.51
N TYR A 8 -6.82 12.53 5.68
CA TYR A 8 -6.23 11.29 6.19
C TYR A 8 -7.30 10.22 6.32
N ILE A 9 -7.14 9.11 5.58
CA ILE A 9 -8.08 8.01 5.54
C ILE A 9 -7.36 6.74 6.00
N ASN A 10 -7.94 6.03 6.97
CA ASN A 10 -7.35 4.82 7.52
C ASN A 10 -7.92 3.56 6.85
N PHE A 11 -7.05 2.77 6.22
CA PHE A 11 -7.39 1.47 5.62
C PHE A 11 -6.76 0.32 6.41
N GLN A 12 -7.20 0.11 7.66
CA GLN A 12 -6.59 -0.88 8.57
C GLN A 12 -6.52 -2.30 7.98
N LYS A 13 -7.52 -2.69 7.18
CA LYS A 13 -7.58 -4.02 6.54
C LYS A 13 -6.46 -4.24 5.51
N LEU A 14 -5.90 -3.18 4.95
CA LEU A 14 -4.73 -3.23 4.08
C LEU A 14 -3.40 -3.31 4.87
N GLY A 15 -3.41 -3.33 6.20
CA GLY A 15 -2.21 -3.56 6.99
C GLY A 15 -1.66 -4.99 6.80
N ALA A 16 -0.36 -5.19 7.04
CA ALA A 16 0.23 -6.53 7.07
C ALA A 16 -0.24 -7.30 8.32
N PRO A 17 -0.90 -8.47 8.16
CA PRO A 17 -1.34 -9.31 9.28
C PRO A 17 -0.20 -9.67 10.25
N LYS A 18 -0.53 -9.91 11.52
CA LYS A 18 0.46 -10.20 12.57
C LYS A 18 1.28 -11.46 12.28
N ASP A 19 0.63 -12.53 11.86
CA ASP A 19 1.27 -13.80 11.49
C ASP A 19 2.27 -13.65 10.34
N ILE A 20 1.92 -12.88 9.31
CA ILE A 20 2.82 -12.57 8.18
C ILE A 20 4.02 -11.73 8.65
N ARG A 21 3.81 -10.78 9.57
CA ARG A 21 4.89 -9.97 10.16
C ARG A 21 5.82 -10.80 11.04
N ASP A 22 5.27 -11.64 11.91
CA ASP A 22 6.03 -12.51 12.81
C ASP A 22 6.92 -13.48 12.02
N GLU A 23 6.42 -14.00 10.91
CA GLU A 23 7.21 -14.84 10.01
C GLU A 23 8.35 -14.06 9.35
N LEU A 24 8.09 -12.82 8.90
CA LEU A 24 9.13 -11.97 8.33
C LEU A 24 10.22 -11.70 9.37
N TYR A 25 9.88 -11.40 10.63
CA TYR A 25 10.87 -11.16 11.68
C TYR A 25 11.75 -12.38 11.96
N LYS A 26 11.18 -13.59 11.89
CA LYS A 26 11.94 -14.83 12.09
C LYS A 26 12.82 -15.21 10.90
N SER A 27 12.32 -15.00 9.69
CA SER A 27 12.96 -15.52 8.47
C SER A 27 13.80 -14.50 7.70
N GLY A 28 13.55 -13.20 7.88
CA GLY A 28 14.11 -12.13 7.04
C GLY A 28 13.69 -12.21 5.56
N ASN A 29 12.75 -13.10 5.19
CA ASN A 29 12.48 -13.42 3.79
C ASN A 29 11.39 -12.51 3.20
N TYR A 30 11.82 -11.36 2.68
CA TYR A 30 10.93 -10.40 2.03
C TYR A 30 10.21 -10.95 0.79
N ASN A 31 10.84 -11.84 0.02
CA ASN A 31 10.19 -12.47 -1.14
C ASN A 31 8.97 -13.30 -0.71
N ARG A 32 9.10 -14.06 0.39
CA ARG A 32 7.99 -14.83 0.96
C ARG A 32 6.92 -13.91 1.54
N PHE A 33 7.33 -12.87 2.26
CA PHE A 33 6.44 -11.83 2.79
C PHE A 33 5.58 -11.20 1.70
N PHE A 34 6.17 -10.73 0.60
CA PHE A 34 5.42 -10.09 -0.49
C PHE A 34 4.41 -11.04 -1.14
N ARG A 35 4.79 -12.30 -1.39
CA ARG A 35 3.85 -13.29 -1.94
C ARG A 35 2.67 -13.54 -1.01
N LYS A 36 2.91 -13.68 0.29
CA LYS A 36 1.84 -13.90 1.27
C LYS A 36 0.95 -12.68 1.42
N TYR A 37 1.55 -11.50 1.51
CA TYR A 37 0.81 -10.26 1.66
C TYR A 37 -0.03 -9.93 0.41
N GLN A 38 0.49 -10.17 -0.80
CA GLN A 38 -0.28 -10.00 -2.04
C GLN A 38 -1.53 -10.88 -2.05
N ARG A 39 -1.42 -12.15 -1.64
CA ARG A 39 -2.59 -13.05 -1.49
C ARG A 39 -3.55 -12.57 -0.40
N ASN A 40 -3.05 -11.99 0.69
CA ASN A 40 -3.90 -11.47 1.76
C ASN A 40 -4.75 -10.25 1.32
N ILE A 41 -4.26 -9.47 0.34
CA ILE A 41 -4.98 -8.29 -0.14
C ILE A 41 -5.72 -8.52 -1.46
N SER A 42 -5.55 -9.65 -2.13
CA SER A 42 -6.21 -9.93 -3.42
C SER A 42 -7.73 -9.91 -3.31
N ASP A 43 -8.26 -10.33 -2.16
CA ASP A 43 -9.71 -10.37 -1.92
C ASP A 43 -10.24 -9.03 -1.41
N GLN A 44 -9.37 -8.05 -1.16
CA GLN A 44 -9.74 -6.71 -0.67
C GLN A 44 -9.97 -5.72 -1.82
N THR A 45 -10.52 -6.21 -2.94
CA THR A 45 -10.71 -5.46 -4.19
C THR A 45 -11.47 -4.16 -3.97
N ASP A 46 -12.48 -4.14 -3.08
CA ASP A 46 -13.27 -2.93 -2.82
C ASP A 46 -12.45 -1.80 -2.19
N LEU A 47 -11.50 -2.13 -1.31
CA LEU A 47 -10.61 -1.14 -0.69
C LEU A 47 -9.60 -0.60 -1.71
N LEU A 48 -9.07 -1.48 -2.56
CA LEU A 48 -8.16 -1.09 -3.64
C LEU A 48 -8.88 -0.17 -4.65
N LYS A 49 -10.12 -0.51 -5.01
CA LYS A 49 -10.98 0.32 -5.86
C LYS A 49 -11.35 1.65 -5.21
N ALA A 50 -11.59 1.69 -3.90
CA ALA A 50 -11.84 2.95 -3.19
C ALA A 50 -10.63 3.89 -3.29
N ILE A 51 -9.42 3.38 -3.12
CA ILE A 51 -8.19 4.18 -3.28
C ILE A 51 -7.99 4.60 -4.74
N HIS A 52 -8.21 3.69 -5.70
CA HIS A 52 -8.15 4.01 -7.13
C HIS A 52 -9.16 5.10 -7.51
N GLY A 53 -10.38 5.04 -6.98
CA GLY A 53 -11.42 6.06 -7.15
C GLY A 53 -10.95 7.44 -6.66
N LEU A 54 -10.29 7.50 -5.51
CA LEU A 54 -9.69 8.76 -5.01
C LEU A 54 -8.64 9.31 -5.98
N VAL A 55 -7.76 8.46 -6.51
CA VAL A 55 -6.77 8.87 -7.51
C VAL A 55 -7.44 9.42 -8.77
N ASN A 56 -8.52 8.79 -9.23
CA ASN A 56 -9.26 9.21 -10.43
C ASN A 56 -9.98 10.55 -10.27
N THR A 57 -10.19 11.05 -9.05
CA THR A 57 -10.67 12.42 -8.83
C THR A 57 -9.61 13.50 -9.13
N GLY A 58 -8.39 13.10 -9.50
CA GLY A 58 -7.26 14.00 -9.72
C GLY A 58 -6.48 14.32 -8.43
N LYS A 59 -6.86 13.74 -7.29
CA LYS A 59 -6.13 13.90 -6.02
C LYS A 59 -4.78 13.17 -6.06
N LYS A 60 -3.75 13.79 -5.49
CA LYS A 60 -2.48 13.13 -5.18
C LYS A 60 -2.65 12.28 -3.92
N VAL A 61 -2.54 10.97 -4.05
CA VAL A 61 -2.66 10.04 -2.93
C VAL A 61 -1.27 9.56 -2.50
N THR A 62 -1.02 9.55 -1.18
CA THR A 62 0.20 8.99 -0.60
C THR A 62 -0.16 7.85 0.35
N LEU A 63 0.46 6.69 0.17
CA LEU A 63 0.34 5.55 1.08
C LEU A 63 1.39 5.66 2.18
N LEU A 64 0.92 5.62 3.43
CA LEU A 64 1.75 5.73 4.62
C LEU A 64 1.87 4.38 5.33
N CYS A 65 3.05 4.09 5.85
CA CYS A 65 3.36 2.92 6.66
C CYS A 65 4.56 3.26 7.57
N PHE A 66 4.76 2.48 8.62
CA PHE A 66 5.88 2.61 9.56
C PHE A 66 7.26 2.39 8.92
N GLU A 67 7.38 1.45 7.97
CA GLU A 67 8.66 1.08 7.35
C GLU A 67 9.24 2.21 6.48
N ARG A 68 10.54 2.48 6.67
CA ARG A 68 11.29 3.53 5.95
C ARG A 68 11.51 3.13 4.50
N ASP A 69 11.97 1.90 4.28
CA ASP A 69 12.39 1.41 2.97
C ASP A 69 11.17 0.85 2.17
N PRO A 70 10.77 1.48 1.05
CA PRO A 70 9.68 0.98 0.21
C PRO A 70 9.96 -0.43 -0.35
N GLN A 71 11.22 -0.85 -0.50
CA GLN A 71 11.56 -2.21 -0.94
C GLN A 71 11.39 -3.26 0.15
N LYS A 72 11.11 -2.85 1.38
CA LYS A 72 10.83 -3.69 2.54
C LYS A 72 9.43 -3.48 3.10
N CYS A 73 8.59 -2.73 2.39
CA CYS A 73 7.30 -2.27 2.89
C CYS A 73 6.13 -2.85 2.10
N HIS A 74 5.06 -3.21 2.80
CA HIS A 74 3.82 -3.70 2.18
C HIS A 74 3.16 -2.65 1.27
N ARG A 75 3.40 -1.34 1.49
CA ARG A 75 2.84 -0.25 0.67
C ARG A 75 3.24 -0.35 -0.80
N LYS A 76 4.37 -1.02 -1.11
CA LYS A 76 4.79 -1.33 -2.48
C LYS A 76 3.75 -2.21 -3.18
N VAL A 77 3.38 -3.32 -2.54
CA VAL A 77 2.40 -4.26 -3.09
C VAL A 77 1.03 -3.59 -3.26
N VAL A 78 0.58 -2.81 -2.27
CA VAL A 78 -0.68 -2.05 -2.40
C VAL A 78 -0.65 -1.10 -3.60
N ALA A 79 0.43 -0.34 -3.78
CA ALA A 79 0.57 0.57 -4.92
C ALA A 79 0.59 -0.17 -6.26
N GLU A 80 1.23 -1.34 -6.33
CA GLU A 80 1.26 -2.20 -7.52
C GLU A 80 -0.13 -2.74 -7.85
N GLU A 81 -0.89 -3.22 -6.86
CA GLU A 81 -2.25 -3.71 -7.09
C GLU A 81 -3.21 -2.58 -7.51
N ILE A 82 -3.11 -1.38 -6.92
CA ILE A 82 -3.89 -0.22 -7.37
C ILE A 82 -3.55 0.14 -8.82
N LYS A 83 -2.26 0.09 -9.18
CA LYS A 83 -1.82 0.37 -10.55
C LYS A 83 -2.37 -0.62 -11.57
N LYS A 84 -2.57 -1.89 -11.20
CA LYS A 84 -3.20 -2.88 -12.09
C LYS A 84 -4.68 -2.59 -12.38
N LEU A 85 -5.37 -1.89 -11.48
CA LEU A 85 -6.76 -1.44 -11.70
C LEU A 85 -6.84 -0.26 -12.67
N ASP A 86 -5.71 0.39 -12.95
CA ASP A 86 -5.67 1.60 -13.73
C ASP A 86 -5.45 1.33 -15.23
N SER A 87 -6.36 1.87 -16.05
CA SER A 87 -6.23 1.86 -17.51
C SER A 87 -5.61 3.15 -18.06
N ASN A 88 -5.26 4.11 -17.18
CA ASN A 88 -5.00 5.50 -17.52
C ASN A 88 -3.55 5.96 -17.25
N GLY A 89 -2.62 5.02 -17.08
CA GLY A 89 -1.18 5.30 -16.97
C GLY A 89 -0.71 5.80 -15.59
N LEU A 90 -1.39 5.41 -14.50
CA LEU A 90 -1.05 5.77 -13.13
C LEU A 90 0.45 5.58 -12.84
N LYS A 91 1.09 6.67 -12.43
CA LYS A 91 2.50 6.70 -12.05
C LYS A 91 2.66 6.52 -10.54
N VAL A 92 3.32 5.45 -10.15
CA VAL A 92 3.73 5.20 -8.76
C VAL A 92 5.15 5.75 -8.55
N LYS A 93 5.32 6.59 -7.53
CA LYS A 93 6.64 7.08 -7.09
C LYS A 93 6.87 6.65 -5.64
N HIS A 94 7.94 5.88 -5.42
CA HIS A 94 8.35 5.52 -4.06
C HIS A 94 9.10 6.69 -3.42
N LEU A 95 8.57 7.19 -2.30
CA LEU A 95 9.19 8.25 -1.52
C LEU A 95 10.12 7.65 -0.47
N MET A 96 11.39 8.07 -0.54
CA MET A 96 12.41 7.81 0.47
C MET A 96 12.44 9.00 1.43
N PRO A 97 12.33 8.80 2.75
CA PRO A 97 12.54 9.89 3.69
C PRO A 97 14.02 10.28 3.68
N VAL A 98 14.25 11.58 3.45
CA VAL A 98 15.54 12.25 3.58
C VAL A 98 16.10 12.11 4.99
#